data_AF-A0A1H8G5Y8-F1
#
_entry.id   AF-A0A1H8G5Y8-F1
#
_cell.length_a   1.000
_cell.length_b   1.000
_cell.length_c   1.000
_cell.angle_alpha   90.00
_cell.angle_beta   90.00
_cell.angle_gamma   90.00
#
_symmetry.space_group_name_H-M   'P 1'
#
loop_
_entity.id
_entity.type
_entity.pdbx_description
1 polymer ?
#
loop_
_entity_poly.entity_id
_entity_poly.type
_entity_poly.pdbx_seq_one_letter_code
_entity_poly.pdbx_strand_id
1 'polypeptide(L)'
;MNHLISYKIENEAMKTFQDLYIYLNDATIEELIEALSKQCHGTWIRATEQERRSDIVGEPIYCFERKETADMPAAGLSLFSRGDNSWFVPNVVPLKLRELTTDQYNRVLTDFVELVLKPALEGTSTTFEISNDEIFLQNVVGESAARALDTFSSCANKSTGSSHPSDQKRWFEFLVKVSRSGNQLPTDLLIHALLEQGWSDDYAHKLAIEFEFAQDLLAYAQDH
;
A
#
# COMPACT_ATOMS: atom_id res chain seq x y z
N MET A 1 -27.35 34.87 -11.96
CA MET A 1 -26.86 33.66 -12.64
C MET A 1 -25.47 33.40 -12.07
N ASN A 2 -25.40 32.81 -10.87
CA ASN A 2 -24.14 32.51 -10.20
C ASN A 2 -23.75 31.08 -10.55
N HIS A 3 -22.67 30.94 -11.30
CA HIS A 3 -22.00 29.67 -11.50
C HIS A 3 -21.43 29.21 -10.16
N LEU A 4 -22.05 28.18 -9.57
CA LEU A 4 -21.39 27.32 -8.59
C LEU A 4 -20.27 26.59 -9.34
N ILE A 5 -19.03 27.02 -9.13
CA ILE A 5 -17.86 26.22 -9.46
C ILE A 5 -17.87 25.06 -8.46
N SER A 6 -18.39 23.92 -8.90
CA SER A 6 -18.17 22.65 -8.22
C SER A 6 -16.68 22.33 -8.33
N TYR A 7 -15.88 22.73 -7.35
CA TYR A 7 -14.57 22.13 -7.14
C TYR A 7 -14.84 20.66 -6.80
N LYS A 8 -14.71 19.78 -7.80
CA LYS A 8 -14.34 18.40 -7.52
C LYS A 8 -13.00 18.51 -6.82
N ILE A 9 -12.98 18.31 -5.50
CA ILE A 9 -11.75 17.89 -4.84
C ILE A 9 -11.50 16.50 -5.41
N GLU A 10 -10.60 16.43 -6.38
CA GLU A 10 -9.99 15.16 -6.74
C GLU A 10 -9.26 14.72 -5.48
N ASN A 11 -9.79 13.70 -4.80
CA ASN A 11 -9.06 13.00 -3.74
C ASN A 11 -7.78 12.50 -4.42
N GLU A 12 -6.65 13.14 -4.17
CA GLU A 12 -5.37 12.65 -4.69
C GLU A 12 -4.97 11.41 -3.87
N ALA A 13 -4.38 10.44 -4.55
CA ALA A 13 -4.04 9.16 -3.96
C ALA A 13 -2.65 9.21 -3.35
N MET A 14 -2.48 8.61 -2.18
CA MET A 14 -1.14 8.38 -1.65
C MET A 14 -0.56 7.13 -2.29
N LYS A 15 0.70 7.18 -2.73
CA LYS A 15 1.41 5.98 -3.20
C LYS A 15 1.62 5.00 -2.05
N THR A 16 1.32 3.72 -2.29
CA THR A 16 1.53 2.63 -1.34
C THR A 16 2.31 1.49 -1.99
N PHE A 17 2.93 0.64 -1.18
CA PHE A 17 3.62 -0.55 -1.67
C PHE A 17 2.61 -1.54 -2.25
N GLN A 18 2.91 -2.06 -3.43
CA GLN A 18 2.11 -3.10 -4.06
C GLN A 18 2.44 -4.47 -3.47
N ASP A 19 1.42 -5.31 -3.39
CA ASP A 19 1.50 -6.71 -2.98
C ASP A 19 1.25 -7.59 -4.19
N LEU A 20 2.01 -8.66 -4.34
CA LEU A 20 1.82 -9.65 -5.40
C LEU A 20 1.47 -11.01 -4.80
N TYR A 21 0.34 -11.55 -5.24
CA TYR A 21 -0.15 -12.88 -4.91
C TYR A 21 -0.26 -13.73 -6.18
N ILE A 22 0.13 -14.99 -6.08
CA ILE A 22 0.08 -15.98 -7.16
C ILE A 22 -0.71 -17.17 -6.65
N TYR A 23 -1.70 -17.60 -7.43
CA TYR A 23 -2.59 -18.70 -7.12
C TYR A 23 -2.33 -19.81 -8.14
N LEU A 24 -1.77 -20.92 -7.66
CA LEU A 24 -1.34 -22.03 -8.51
C LEU A 24 -2.52 -22.77 -9.15
N ASN A 25 -3.71 -22.71 -8.53
CA ASN A 25 -4.90 -23.43 -8.97
C ASN A 25 -4.62 -24.94 -9.11
N ASP A 26 -4.53 -25.46 -10.33
CA ASP A 26 -4.24 -26.88 -10.59
C ASP A 26 -2.75 -27.16 -10.84
N ALA A 27 -1.92 -26.12 -10.94
CA ALA A 27 -0.48 -26.26 -11.16
C ALA A 27 0.26 -26.58 -9.85
N THR A 28 1.46 -27.15 -10.01
CA THR A 28 2.43 -27.33 -8.92
C THR A 28 3.35 -26.13 -8.80
N ILE A 29 3.98 -25.97 -7.63
CA ILE A 29 4.99 -24.92 -7.46
C ILE A 29 6.20 -25.17 -8.35
N GLU A 30 6.60 -26.42 -8.55
CA GLU A 30 7.72 -26.78 -9.43
C GLU A 30 7.48 -26.33 -10.87
N GLU A 31 6.28 -26.53 -11.41
CA GLU A 31 5.88 -26.07 -12.74
C GLU A 31 5.93 -24.54 -12.85
N LEU A 32 5.40 -23.82 -11.83
CA LEU A 32 5.47 -22.37 -11.79
C LEU A 32 6.92 -21.88 -11.80
N ILE A 33 7.76 -22.42 -10.90
CA ILE A 33 9.14 -21.99 -10.76
C ILE A 33 9.95 -22.32 -12.02
N GLU A 34 9.70 -23.46 -12.65
CA GLU A 34 10.32 -23.78 -13.94
C GLU A 34 9.92 -22.77 -15.02
N ALA A 35 8.63 -22.42 -15.11
CA ALA A 35 8.13 -21.44 -16.07
C ALA A 35 8.74 -20.04 -15.82
N LEU A 36 8.76 -19.56 -14.57
CA LEU A 36 9.39 -18.29 -14.19
C LEU A 36 10.90 -18.29 -14.51
N SER A 37 11.59 -19.39 -14.22
CA SER A 37 13.02 -19.54 -14.50
C SER A 37 13.32 -19.43 -16.00
N LYS A 38 12.46 -19.95 -16.87
CA LYS A 38 12.60 -19.84 -18.34
C LYS A 38 12.43 -18.40 -18.83
N GLN A 39 11.58 -17.62 -18.17
CA GLN A 39 11.37 -16.20 -18.50
C GLN A 39 12.40 -15.27 -17.86
N CYS A 40 13.21 -15.75 -16.92
CA CYS A 40 14.33 -15.00 -16.36
C CYS A 40 15.49 -14.89 -17.38
N HIS A 41 15.38 -13.91 -18.28
CA HIS A 41 16.43 -13.52 -19.20
C HIS A 41 16.66 -12.00 -19.17
N GLY A 42 17.84 -11.55 -19.62
CA GLY A 42 18.20 -10.13 -19.63
C GLY A 42 18.41 -9.56 -18.22
N THR A 43 17.47 -8.73 -17.78
CA THR A 43 17.51 -7.99 -16.51
C THR A 43 17.17 -8.85 -15.30
N TRP A 44 16.43 -9.95 -15.47
CA TRP A 44 16.04 -10.84 -14.38
C TRP A 44 16.85 -12.14 -14.39
N ILE A 45 17.22 -12.62 -13.20
CA ILE A 45 17.87 -13.91 -12.99
C ILE A 45 17.23 -14.64 -11.81
N ARG A 46 17.24 -15.98 -11.87
CA ARG A 46 16.93 -16.80 -10.70
C ARG A 46 18.16 -16.94 -9.80
N ALA A 47 17.98 -16.59 -8.53
CA ALA A 47 19.03 -16.47 -7.53
C ALA A 47 19.07 -17.73 -6.64
N THR A 48 19.40 -18.87 -7.26
CA THR A 48 19.37 -20.20 -6.61
C THR A 48 20.34 -20.36 -5.43
N GLU A 49 21.42 -19.58 -5.37
CA GLU A 49 22.36 -19.65 -4.24
C GLU A 49 21.74 -19.04 -2.97
N GLN A 50 20.89 -18.02 -3.12
CA GLN A 50 20.16 -17.36 -2.06
C GLN A 50 19.04 -18.25 -1.52
N GLU A 51 18.51 -19.18 -2.32
CA GLU A 51 17.52 -20.19 -1.93
C GLU A 51 18.08 -21.21 -0.92
N ARG A 52 19.40 -21.48 -0.93
CA ARG A 52 20.05 -22.44 -0.02
C ARG A 52 20.06 -22.03 1.45
N ARG A 53 19.68 -20.79 1.77
CA ARG A 53 19.45 -20.34 3.15
C ARG A 53 18.08 -20.74 3.71
N SER A 54 17.21 -21.33 2.89
CA SER A 54 15.84 -21.74 3.27
C SER A 54 15.76 -22.93 4.23
N ASP A 55 16.84 -23.71 4.38
CA ASP A 55 16.93 -24.82 5.35
C ASP A 55 16.62 -24.39 6.81
N ILE A 56 16.71 -23.09 7.10
CA ILE A 56 16.43 -22.49 8.41
C ILE A 56 14.92 -22.25 8.63
N VAL A 57 14.13 -22.08 7.57
CA VAL A 57 12.73 -21.62 7.63
C VAL A 57 11.75 -22.80 7.49
N GLY A 58 12.20 -23.97 7.02
CA GLY A 58 11.38 -25.18 6.92
C GLY A 58 10.39 -25.20 5.76
N GLU A 59 10.30 -24.11 4.99
CA GLU A 59 9.47 -23.97 3.79
C GLU A 59 10.33 -23.54 2.59
N PRO A 60 9.99 -24.00 1.37
CA PRO A 60 10.73 -23.61 0.17
C PRO A 60 10.60 -22.10 -0.10
N ILE A 61 11.73 -21.46 -0.34
CA ILE A 61 11.82 -20.04 -0.76
C ILE A 61 12.49 -20.00 -2.13
N TYR A 62 11.86 -19.30 -3.08
CA TYR A 62 12.42 -19.12 -4.42
C TYR A 62 12.81 -17.67 -4.64
N CYS A 63 14.03 -17.43 -5.12
CA CYS A 63 14.61 -16.09 -5.14
C CYS A 63 14.88 -15.62 -6.57
N PHE A 64 14.60 -14.36 -6.82
CA PHE A 64 14.81 -13.70 -8.11
C PHE A 64 15.53 -12.37 -7.89
N GLU A 65 16.45 -12.04 -8.80
CA GLU A 65 17.20 -10.79 -8.75
C GLU A 65 17.05 -10.02 -10.05
N ARG A 66 16.77 -8.74 -9.91
CA ARG A 66 16.84 -7.76 -10.97
C ARG A 66 18.22 -7.12 -10.99
N LYS A 67 18.88 -7.15 -12.14
CA LYS A 67 20.15 -6.44 -12.38
C LYS A 67 19.94 -4.95 -12.39
N GLU A 68 20.97 -4.23 -11.96
CA GLU A 68 21.01 -2.77 -12.04
C GLU A 68 20.98 -2.29 -13.49
N THR A 69 20.19 -1.25 -13.75
CA THR A 69 20.13 -0.52 -15.02
C THR A 69 20.39 0.97 -14.75
N ALA A 70 20.50 1.78 -15.81
CA ALA A 70 20.76 3.23 -15.66
C ALA A 70 19.67 3.96 -14.87
N ASP A 71 18.44 3.43 -14.87
CA ASP A 71 17.23 4.05 -14.34
C ASP A 71 16.66 3.34 -13.11
N MET A 72 17.17 2.17 -12.74
CA MET A 72 16.61 1.35 -11.67
C MET A 72 17.70 0.54 -10.94
N PRO A 73 17.70 0.54 -9.60
CA PRO A 73 18.69 -0.18 -8.81
C PRO A 73 18.57 -1.71 -8.96
N ALA A 74 19.64 -2.41 -8.57
CA ALA A 74 19.56 -3.85 -8.37
C ALA A 74 18.68 -4.18 -7.15
N ALA A 75 17.79 -5.15 -7.31
CA ALA A 75 16.83 -5.54 -6.29
C ALA A 75 16.63 -7.07 -6.28
N GLY A 76 16.32 -7.62 -5.11
CA GLY A 76 15.95 -9.01 -4.92
C GLY A 76 14.49 -9.11 -4.49
N LEU A 77 13.81 -10.15 -4.94
CA LEU A 77 12.52 -10.56 -4.41
C LEU A 77 12.50 -12.06 -4.19
N SER A 78 11.64 -12.51 -3.29
CA SER A 78 11.51 -13.92 -2.92
C SER A 78 10.04 -14.31 -2.90
N LEU A 79 9.72 -15.51 -3.40
CA LEU A 79 8.40 -16.10 -3.28
C LEU A 79 8.33 -16.98 -2.04
N PHE A 80 7.31 -16.74 -1.23
CA PHE A 80 6.99 -17.51 -0.03
C PHE A 80 5.62 -18.17 -0.18
N SER A 81 5.47 -19.34 0.44
CA SER A 81 4.16 -19.98 0.54
C SER A 81 3.27 -19.18 1.48
N ARG A 82 1.99 -19.06 1.13
CA ARG A 82 0.95 -18.55 2.02
C ARG A 82 -0.01 -19.67 2.47
N GLY A 83 0.27 -20.91 2.08
CA GLY A 83 -0.67 -22.02 2.19
C GLY A 83 -1.71 -22.04 1.07
N ASP A 84 -2.57 -23.04 1.05
CA ASP A 84 -3.72 -23.16 0.14
C ASP A 84 -3.38 -22.98 -1.35
N ASN A 85 -2.26 -23.56 -1.78
CA ASN A 85 -1.74 -23.45 -3.15
C ASN A 85 -1.51 -22.00 -3.63
N SER A 86 -1.22 -21.09 -2.68
CA SER A 86 -0.95 -19.68 -2.94
C SER A 86 0.44 -19.25 -2.48
N TRP A 87 1.01 -18.32 -3.21
CA TRP A 87 2.36 -17.81 -3.06
C TRP A 87 2.36 -16.28 -3.14
N PHE A 88 3.33 -15.63 -2.50
CA PHE A 88 3.39 -14.17 -2.50
C PHE A 88 4.82 -13.65 -2.39
N VAL A 89 5.00 -12.38 -2.74
CA VAL A 89 6.24 -11.63 -2.51
C VAL A 89 6.07 -10.83 -1.23
N PRO A 90 6.73 -11.20 -0.10
CA PRO A 90 6.58 -10.47 1.16
C PRO A 90 7.31 -9.12 1.13
N ASN A 91 8.37 -8.99 0.33
CA ASN A 91 9.15 -7.78 0.21
C ASN A 91 10.03 -7.79 -1.05
N VAL A 92 10.37 -6.59 -1.53
CA VAL A 92 11.41 -6.34 -2.54
C VAL A 92 12.53 -5.55 -1.86
N VAL A 93 13.73 -6.13 -1.85
CA VAL A 93 14.88 -5.57 -1.12
C VAL A 93 15.94 -5.03 -2.09
N PRO A 94 16.56 -3.87 -1.82
CA PRO A 94 17.69 -3.40 -2.61
C PRO A 94 18.92 -4.27 -2.37
N LEU A 95 19.70 -4.54 -3.43
CA LEU A 95 20.94 -5.34 -3.32
C LEU A 95 22.19 -4.48 -3.08
N LYS A 96 22.12 -3.19 -3.43
CA LYS A 96 23.25 -2.24 -3.32
C LYS A 96 22.93 -0.99 -2.51
N LEU A 97 21.66 -0.58 -2.51
CA LEU A 97 21.18 0.57 -1.74
C LEU A 97 20.76 0.13 -0.33
N ARG A 98 20.56 1.12 0.55
CA ARG A 98 19.98 0.87 1.88
C ARG A 98 18.49 0.59 1.82
N GLU A 99 17.76 1.35 1.01
CA GLU A 99 16.30 1.26 0.87
C GLU A 99 15.88 1.63 -0.56
N LEU A 100 14.69 1.18 -0.96
CA LEU A 100 14.02 1.59 -2.19
C LEU A 100 12.94 2.62 -1.83
N THR A 101 12.69 3.59 -2.70
CA THR A 101 11.47 4.40 -2.62
C THR A 101 10.25 3.56 -2.99
N THR A 102 9.03 3.99 -2.61
CA THR A 102 7.78 3.32 -2.99
C THR A 102 7.66 3.14 -4.51
N ASP A 103 8.01 4.17 -5.28
CA ASP A 103 8.00 4.10 -6.75
C ASP A 103 9.01 3.07 -7.29
N GLN A 104 10.22 3.03 -6.72
CA GLN A 104 11.23 2.05 -7.11
C GLN A 104 10.78 0.63 -6.76
N TYR A 105 10.22 0.43 -5.57
CA TYR A 105 9.68 -0.85 -5.15
C TYR A 105 8.58 -1.32 -6.13
N ASN A 106 7.56 -0.49 -6.35
CA ASN A 106 6.41 -0.82 -7.19
C ASN A 106 6.83 -1.06 -8.63
N ARG A 107 7.80 -0.29 -9.13
CA ARG A 107 8.37 -0.47 -10.46
C ARG A 107 9.15 -1.77 -10.58
N VAL A 108 9.91 -2.20 -9.56
CA VAL A 108 10.55 -3.53 -9.59
C VAL A 108 9.51 -4.64 -9.60
N LEU A 109 8.48 -4.54 -8.76
CA LEU A 109 7.44 -5.58 -8.68
C LEU A 109 6.64 -5.67 -9.99
N THR A 110 6.25 -4.53 -10.56
CA THR A 110 5.59 -4.46 -11.87
C THR A 110 6.49 -4.97 -13.00
N ASP A 111 7.78 -4.64 -13.00
CA ASP A 111 8.77 -5.15 -13.98
C ASP A 111 8.87 -6.67 -13.92
N PHE A 112 8.87 -7.26 -12.72
CA PHE A 112 8.81 -8.72 -12.54
C PHE A 112 7.52 -9.31 -13.12
N VAL A 113 6.37 -8.67 -12.84
CA VAL A 113 5.08 -9.12 -13.34
C VAL A 113 5.04 -9.11 -14.87
N GLU A 114 5.44 -8.00 -15.51
CA GLU A 114 5.37 -7.86 -16.97
C GLU A 114 6.38 -8.72 -17.71
N LEU A 115 7.62 -8.82 -17.22
CA LEU A 115 8.70 -9.47 -17.95
C LEU A 115 8.87 -10.95 -17.61
N VAL A 116 8.46 -11.38 -16.41
CA VAL A 116 8.69 -12.75 -15.93
C VAL A 116 7.38 -13.47 -15.67
N LEU A 117 6.50 -12.92 -14.83
CA LEU A 117 5.29 -13.63 -14.40
C LEU A 117 4.29 -13.81 -15.55
N LYS A 118 3.82 -12.73 -16.18
CA LYS A 118 2.81 -12.81 -17.24
C LYS A 118 3.22 -13.77 -18.37
N PRO A 119 4.44 -13.68 -18.94
CA PRO A 119 4.86 -14.63 -19.98
C PRO A 119 5.01 -16.05 -19.47
N ALA A 120 5.29 -16.27 -18.18
CA ALA A 120 5.37 -17.61 -17.59
C ALA A 120 3.99 -18.25 -17.39
N LEU A 121 2.95 -17.43 -17.21
CA LEU A 121 1.59 -17.92 -16.97
C LEU A 121 0.78 -18.14 -18.26
N GLU A 122 1.29 -17.71 -19.42
CA GLU A 122 0.62 -17.92 -20.70
C GLU A 122 0.30 -19.40 -20.95
N GLY A 123 -0.99 -19.72 -21.12
CA GLY A 123 -1.46 -21.09 -21.36
C GLY A 123 -1.50 -21.98 -20.11
N THR A 124 -1.27 -21.42 -18.91
CA THR A 124 -1.39 -22.15 -17.64
C THR A 124 -2.74 -21.86 -16.95
N SER A 125 -3.11 -22.67 -15.97
CA SER A 125 -4.25 -22.39 -15.08
C SER A 125 -3.90 -21.44 -13.94
N THR A 126 -2.62 -21.15 -13.70
CA THR A 126 -2.14 -20.25 -12.64
C THR A 126 -2.62 -18.83 -12.89
N THR A 127 -3.06 -18.16 -11.83
CA THR A 127 -3.49 -16.76 -11.84
C THR A 127 -2.69 -15.93 -10.86
N PHE A 128 -2.74 -14.61 -10.98
CA PHE A 128 -2.09 -13.71 -10.03
C PHE A 128 -2.95 -12.46 -9.77
N GLU A 129 -2.66 -11.79 -8.67
CA GLU A 129 -3.23 -10.52 -8.27
C GLU A 129 -2.10 -9.60 -7.82
N ILE A 130 -2.09 -8.37 -8.31
CA ILE A 130 -1.22 -7.31 -7.82
C ILE A 130 -2.09 -6.18 -7.27
N SER A 131 -1.80 -5.71 -6.06
CA SER A 131 -2.57 -4.64 -5.44
C SER A 131 -2.33 -3.29 -6.13
N ASN A 132 -3.22 -2.33 -5.90
CA ASN A 132 -3.10 -0.99 -6.49
C ASN A 132 -1.93 -0.23 -5.85
N ASP A 133 -1.22 0.59 -6.62
CA ASP A 133 -0.11 1.41 -6.14
C ASP A 133 -0.58 2.71 -5.46
N GLU A 134 -1.90 2.91 -5.40
CA GLU A 134 -2.57 4.10 -4.92
C GLU A 134 -3.66 3.76 -3.90
N ILE A 135 -3.64 4.45 -2.76
CA ILE A 135 -4.66 4.35 -1.71
C ILE A 135 -5.36 5.70 -1.53
N PHE A 136 -6.69 5.65 -1.56
CA PHE A 136 -7.54 6.81 -1.34
C PHE A 136 -8.12 6.76 0.07
N LEU A 137 -8.10 7.87 0.80
CA LEU A 137 -8.67 7.95 2.16
C LEU A 137 -10.13 7.45 2.20
N GLN A 138 -10.93 7.84 1.21
CA GLN A 138 -12.33 7.39 1.11
C GLN A 138 -12.47 5.87 0.97
N ASN A 139 -11.54 5.18 0.31
CA ASN A 139 -11.58 3.72 0.18
C ASN A 139 -11.28 3.04 1.52
N VAL A 140 -10.54 3.71 2.41
CA VAL A 140 -10.19 3.20 3.74
C VAL A 140 -11.29 3.48 4.75
N VAL A 141 -11.77 4.73 4.86
CA VAL A 141 -12.74 5.10 5.92
C VAL A 141 -14.20 5.05 5.48
N GLY A 142 -14.45 4.85 4.19
CA GLY A 142 -15.77 4.90 3.59
C GLY A 142 -16.29 6.32 3.36
N GLU A 143 -17.33 6.43 2.53
CA GLU A 143 -17.89 7.72 2.07
C GLU A 143 -18.40 8.61 3.23
N SER A 144 -18.97 8.03 4.29
CA SER A 144 -19.48 8.85 5.40
C SER A 144 -18.37 9.53 6.19
N ALA A 145 -17.26 8.85 6.45
CA ALA A 145 -16.16 9.44 7.20
C ALA A 145 -15.37 10.42 6.33
N ALA A 146 -15.11 10.07 5.07
CA ALA A 146 -14.47 10.98 4.11
C ALA A 146 -15.22 12.32 4.00
N ARG A 147 -16.55 12.30 3.86
CA ARG A 147 -17.36 13.53 3.84
C ARG A 147 -17.29 14.35 5.13
N ALA A 148 -17.12 13.70 6.28
CA ALA A 148 -16.95 14.41 7.55
C ALA A 148 -15.59 15.12 7.61
N LEU A 149 -14.53 14.49 7.11
CA LEU A 149 -13.22 15.12 6.95
C LEU A 149 -13.30 16.33 6.00
N ASP A 150 -13.94 16.16 4.84
CA ASP A 150 -14.13 17.26 3.87
C ASP A 150 -14.89 18.43 4.49
N THR A 151 -15.95 18.13 5.24
CA THR A 151 -16.77 19.14 5.93
C THR A 151 -15.95 19.88 6.99
N PHE A 152 -15.17 19.15 7.80
CA PHE A 152 -14.25 19.76 8.75
C PHE A 152 -13.27 20.68 8.05
N SER A 153 -12.55 20.17 7.06
CA SER A 153 -11.46 20.85 6.39
C SER A 153 -11.86 22.06 5.56
N SER A 154 -13.03 22.01 4.91
CA SER A 154 -13.57 23.13 4.14
C SER A 154 -14.13 24.25 5.02
N CYS A 155 -14.62 23.93 6.22
CA CYS A 155 -15.27 24.89 7.11
C CYS A 155 -14.38 25.40 8.24
N ALA A 156 -13.29 24.70 8.55
CA ALA A 156 -12.42 25.05 9.66
C ALA A 156 -11.49 26.22 9.33
N ASN A 157 -11.16 26.99 10.37
CA ASN A 157 -10.05 27.91 10.25
C ASN A 157 -8.73 27.14 10.37
N LYS A 158 -8.07 26.92 9.23
CA LYS A 158 -6.83 26.12 9.14
C LYS A 158 -5.66 26.67 9.96
N SER A 159 -5.71 27.94 10.35
CA SER A 159 -4.71 28.56 11.24
C SER A 159 -4.90 28.25 12.72
N THR A 160 -6.02 27.60 13.09
CA THR A 160 -6.36 27.27 14.49
C THR A 160 -6.62 25.79 14.74
N GLY A 161 -6.49 24.92 13.72
CA GLY A 161 -6.71 23.48 13.90
C GLY A 161 -8.15 23.16 14.28
N SER A 162 -8.31 22.24 15.23
CA SER A 162 -9.57 21.85 15.86
C SER A 162 -9.96 22.73 17.06
N SER A 163 -9.21 23.80 17.36
CA SER A 163 -9.34 24.54 18.63
C SER A 163 -10.65 25.32 18.79
N HIS A 164 -11.27 25.76 17.69
CA HIS A 164 -12.53 26.48 17.74
C HIS A 164 -13.69 25.51 18.01
N PRO A 165 -14.67 25.80 18.89
CA PRO A 165 -15.70 24.84 19.28
C PRO A 165 -16.51 24.23 18.12
N SER A 166 -16.74 24.99 17.05
CA SER A 166 -17.41 24.47 15.84
C SER A 166 -16.51 23.55 15.01
N ASP A 167 -15.21 23.84 14.97
CA ASP A 167 -14.21 23.04 14.24
C ASP A 167 -13.97 21.74 14.98
N GLN A 168 -13.84 21.81 16.31
CA GLN A 168 -13.74 20.65 17.18
C GLN A 168 -14.90 19.67 16.99
N LYS A 169 -16.14 20.15 16.92
CA LYS A 169 -17.31 19.29 16.71
C LYS A 169 -17.26 18.56 15.37
N ARG A 170 -16.88 19.25 14.29
CA ARG A 170 -16.72 18.64 12.96
C ARG A 170 -15.57 17.63 12.95
N TRP A 171 -14.49 17.95 13.64
CA TRP A 171 -13.36 17.05 13.81
C TRP A 171 -13.77 15.77 14.55
N PHE A 172 -14.44 15.89 15.70
CA PHE A 172 -14.94 14.76 16.46
C PHE A 172 -15.93 13.90 15.67
N GLU A 173 -16.75 14.51 14.80
CA GLU A 173 -17.63 13.76 13.92
C GLU A 173 -16.85 12.84 12.97
N PHE A 174 -15.75 13.33 12.38
CA PHE A 174 -14.84 12.49 11.60
C PHE A 174 -14.25 11.35 12.44
N LEU A 175 -13.67 11.65 13.61
CA LEU A 175 -13.02 10.67 14.49
C LEU A 175 -13.96 9.52 14.89
N VAL A 176 -15.20 9.85 15.27
CA VAL A 176 -16.22 8.87 15.66
C VAL A 176 -16.66 8.02 14.46
N LYS A 177 -16.78 8.63 13.27
CA LYS A 177 -17.17 7.88 12.06
C LYS A 177 -16.08 6.90 11.63
N VAL A 178 -14.80 7.27 11.74
CA VAL A 178 -13.68 6.35 11.47
C VAL A 178 -13.67 5.21 12.49
N SER A 179 -13.76 5.51 13.78
CA SER A 179 -13.76 4.46 14.82
C SER A 179 -14.90 3.45 14.64
N ARG A 180 -16.08 3.92 14.23
CA ARG A 180 -17.24 3.05 13.98
C ARG A 180 -17.16 2.22 12.70
N SER A 181 -16.32 2.58 11.73
CA SER A 181 -16.17 1.76 10.53
C SER A 181 -15.38 0.48 10.81
N GLY A 182 -14.61 0.45 11.92
CA GLY A 182 -13.70 -0.64 12.25
C GLY A 182 -12.47 -0.72 11.33
N ASN A 183 -12.33 0.22 10.39
CA ASN A 183 -11.21 0.25 9.46
C ASN A 183 -10.03 1.00 10.08
N GLN A 184 -8.85 0.44 9.93
CA GLN A 184 -7.61 1.09 10.36
C GLN A 184 -7.18 2.09 9.28
N LEU A 185 -7.34 3.40 9.57
CA LEU A 185 -6.80 4.46 8.73
C LEU A 185 -5.32 4.68 9.07
N PRO A 186 -4.39 4.49 8.12
CA PRO A 186 -2.99 4.86 8.34
C PRO A 186 -2.84 6.36 8.62
N THR A 187 -2.09 6.71 9.66
CA THR A 187 -1.88 8.12 10.07
C THR A 187 -1.25 8.95 8.94
N ASP A 188 -0.31 8.39 8.18
CA ASP A 188 0.34 9.07 7.06
C ASP A 188 -0.66 9.41 5.93
N LEU A 189 -1.65 8.56 5.69
CA LEU A 189 -2.70 8.82 4.70
C LEU A 189 -3.60 9.99 5.15
N LEU A 190 -3.88 10.10 6.44
CA LEU A 190 -4.61 11.25 6.99
C LEU A 190 -3.80 12.54 6.87
N ILE A 191 -2.50 12.51 7.19
CA ILE A 191 -1.60 13.67 7.05
C ILE A 191 -1.58 14.13 5.59
N HIS A 192 -1.39 13.20 4.65
CA HIS A 192 -1.40 13.48 3.21
C HIS A 192 -2.69 14.17 2.78
N ALA A 193 -3.85 13.61 3.15
CA ALA A 193 -5.15 14.18 2.81
C ALA A 193 -5.35 15.59 3.41
N LEU A 194 -4.85 15.85 4.63
CA LEU A 194 -4.91 17.18 5.23
C LEU A 194 -4.01 18.18 4.48
N LEU A 195 -2.79 17.79 4.13
CA LEU A 195 -1.89 18.63 3.34
C LEU A 195 -2.49 19.02 2.00
N GLU A 196 -3.09 18.06 1.27
CA GLU A 196 -3.81 18.31 0.01
C GLU A 196 -4.96 19.30 0.17
N GLN A 197 -5.71 19.19 1.28
CA GLN A 197 -6.79 20.10 1.57
C GLN A 197 -6.30 21.50 2.02
N GLY A 198 -5.00 21.74 2.00
CA GLY A 198 -4.36 23.04 2.25
C GLY A 198 -4.10 23.32 3.73
N TRP A 199 -4.04 22.29 4.57
CA TRP A 199 -3.53 22.44 5.93
C TRP A 199 -2.01 22.63 5.90
N SER A 200 -1.48 23.41 6.84
CA SER A 200 -0.03 23.48 7.01
C SER A 200 0.49 22.18 7.63
N ASP A 201 1.73 21.82 7.34
CA ASP A 201 2.44 20.67 7.89
C ASP A 201 2.25 20.53 9.41
N ASP A 202 2.52 21.61 10.16
CA ASP A 202 2.33 21.68 11.62
C ASP A 202 0.92 21.26 12.08
N TYR A 203 -0.12 21.65 11.34
CA TYR A 203 -1.50 21.37 11.74
C TYR A 203 -1.98 20.01 11.24
N ALA A 204 -1.51 19.55 10.08
CA ALA A 204 -1.74 18.19 9.60
C ALA A 204 -1.20 17.17 10.63
N HIS A 205 0.03 17.38 11.10
CA HIS A 205 0.63 16.54 12.15
C HIS A 205 -0.07 16.66 13.51
N LYS A 206 -0.48 17.86 13.94
CA LYS A 206 -1.25 18.01 15.19
C LYS A 206 -2.58 17.26 15.14
N LEU A 207 -3.32 17.40 14.05
CA LEU A 207 -4.59 16.70 13.85
C LEU A 207 -4.38 15.18 13.79
N ALA A 208 -3.30 14.72 13.16
CA ALA A 208 -2.95 13.30 13.16
C ALA A 208 -2.69 12.75 14.57
N ILE A 209 -1.98 13.49 15.43
CA ILE A 209 -1.79 13.12 16.84
C ILE A 209 -3.13 13.07 17.59
N GLU A 210 -4.01 14.06 17.37
CA GLU A 210 -5.36 14.05 17.95
C GLU A 210 -6.18 12.84 17.48
N PHE A 211 -6.02 12.46 16.20
CA PHE A 211 -6.67 11.30 15.61
C PHE A 211 -6.24 10.00 16.28
N GLU A 212 -4.93 9.75 16.41
CA GLU A 212 -4.38 8.55 17.05
C GLU A 212 -4.88 8.43 18.49
N PHE A 213 -4.74 9.50 19.27
CA PHE A 213 -5.24 9.54 20.65
C PHE A 213 -6.74 9.24 20.74
N ALA A 214 -7.54 9.79 19.82
CA ALA A 214 -8.97 9.56 19.81
C ALA A 214 -9.35 8.14 19.40
N GLN A 215 -8.63 7.51 18.46
CA GLN A 215 -8.89 6.11 18.09
C GLN A 215 -8.61 5.18 19.28
N ASP A 216 -7.49 5.38 19.99
CA ASP A 216 -7.16 4.62 21.20
C ASP A 216 -8.22 4.80 22.29
N LEU A 217 -8.64 6.05 22.54
CA LEU A 217 -9.65 6.36 23.55
C LEU A 217 -11.03 5.76 23.20
N LEU A 218 -11.44 5.84 21.94
CA LEU A 218 -12.72 5.31 21.48
C LEU A 218 -12.73 3.79 21.47
N ALA A 219 -11.62 3.14 21.13
CA ALA A 219 -11.49 1.69 21.26
C ALA A 219 -11.61 1.25 22.73
N TYR A 220 -10.85 1.90 23.62
CA TYR A 220 -10.94 1.62 25.06
C TYR A 220 -12.37 1.78 25.60
N ALA A 221 -13.09 2.82 25.18
CA ALA A 221 -14.46 3.10 25.61
C ALA A 221 -15.52 2.17 24.99
N GLN A 222 -15.20 1.43 23.93
CA GLN A 222 -16.08 0.39 23.36
C GLN A 222 -15.90 -0.96 24.08
N ASP A 223 -14.70 -1.21 24.59
CA ASP A 223 -14.35 -2.43 25.32
C ASP A 223 -14.76 -2.41 26.80
N HIS A 224 -15.23 -1.28 27.33
CA HIS A 224 -15.61 -1.05 28.73
C HIS A 224 -17.00 -0.42 28.85
#